data_AF-N6Y1E9-F1
#
_entry.id   AF-N6Y1E9-F1
#
_cell.length_a   1.000
_cell.length_b   1.000
_cell.length_c   1.000
_cell.angle_alpha   90.00
_cell.angle_beta   90.00
_cell.angle_gamma   90.00
#
_symmetry.space_group_name_H-M   'P 1'
#
loop_
_entity.id
_entity.type
_entity.pdbx_description
1 polymer ?
#
loop_
_entity_poly.entity_id
_entity_poly.type
_entity_poly.pdbx_seq_one_letter_code
_entity_poly.pdbx_strand_id
1 'polypeptide(L)'
;MAPIMPSHPDSETARAVADPVATSLFAGAVLGCRAAPFLPMSRAEMDALGWDECDVILVTGDAYIDHPSFGMALVGRLLEAHGFRVGILSQPDWHSAEPFRALGRPRLYFGITAGNMDSLVNRYTSDRKIRSDDAYTPGAEAGKRPDRAVTVYAQRAREAYPGTPIVIGSIEASLRRIAHYDYWSDKVRRSVLPDSKADILLFGNAERALVALTHRLAAGEPIESIRDLRGTAFMVKPGWRPADEWH
;
A
#
# COMPACT_ATOMS: atom_id res chain seq x y z
N MET A 1 -11.67 -56.16 17.41
CA MET A 1 -10.48 -55.57 18.05
C MET A 1 -9.77 -54.74 16.99
N ALA A 2 -10.08 -53.44 16.91
CA ALA A 2 -9.55 -52.56 15.88
C ALA A 2 -8.22 -51.93 16.36
N PRO A 3 -7.20 -51.77 15.50
CA PRO A 3 -5.94 -51.17 15.91
C PRO A 3 -6.08 -49.65 16.04
N ILE A 4 -5.52 -49.13 17.13
CA ILE A 4 -5.41 -47.70 17.46
C ILE A 4 -4.39 -47.07 16.50
N MET A 5 -4.80 -46.04 15.75
CA MET A 5 -3.87 -45.23 14.97
C MET A 5 -3.02 -44.36 15.90
N PRO A 6 -1.71 -44.16 15.61
CA PRO A 6 -0.87 -43.26 16.38
C PRO A 6 -1.28 -41.79 16.13
N SER A 7 -1.37 -41.05 17.22
CA SER A 7 -1.58 -39.60 17.27
C SER A 7 -0.49 -38.85 16.50
N HIS A 8 -0.89 -37.87 15.68
CA HIS A 8 0.01 -36.90 15.09
C HIS A 8 0.78 -36.15 16.19
N PRO A 9 2.10 -35.92 16.04
CA PRO A 9 2.85 -35.10 16.98
C PRO A 9 2.46 -33.63 16.84
N ASP A 10 2.47 -32.96 17.98
CA ASP A 10 1.97 -31.62 18.23
C ASP A 10 2.57 -30.56 17.31
N SER A 11 1.68 -29.74 16.76
CA SER A 11 2.00 -28.49 16.07
C SER A 11 2.36 -27.42 17.09
N GLU A 12 3.49 -27.58 17.76
CA GLU A 12 3.97 -26.61 18.76
C GLU A 12 5.20 -25.87 18.22
N THR A 13 4.95 -24.90 17.33
CA THR A 13 5.83 -23.76 17.10
C THR A 13 5.05 -22.66 16.37
N ALA A 14 3.95 -22.22 16.98
CA ALA A 14 3.47 -20.87 16.74
C ALA A 14 4.57 -19.92 17.24
N ARG A 15 5.41 -19.42 16.33
CA ARG A 15 6.34 -18.33 16.65
C ARG A 15 5.47 -17.18 17.15
N ALA A 16 5.56 -16.86 18.44
CA ALA A 16 4.97 -15.66 19.01
C ALA A 16 5.50 -14.47 18.21
N VAL A 17 4.66 -13.89 17.36
CA VAL A 17 4.99 -12.68 16.60
C VAL A 17 5.06 -11.55 17.61
N ALA A 18 6.23 -10.94 17.76
CA ALA A 18 6.41 -9.77 18.61
C ALA A 18 5.37 -8.70 18.21
N ASP A 19 4.66 -8.13 19.19
CA ASP A 19 3.67 -7.09 18.95
C ASP A 19 4.30 -5.92 18.17
N PRO A 20 3.84 -5.62 16.94
CA PRO A 20 4.35 -4.51 16.14
C PRO A 20 4.20 -3.15 16.84
N VAL A 21 3.28 -3.05 17.81
CA VAL A 21 3.03 -1.84 18.59
C VAL A 21 4.07 -1.65 19.70
N ALA A 22 4.59 -2.74 20.30
CA ALA A 22 5.54 -2.68 21.40
C ALA A 22 7.01 -2.50 20.96
N THR A 23 7.32 -2.86 19.72
CA THR A 23 8.69 -2.83 19.17
C THR A 23 9.04 -1.43 18.63
N SER A 24 10.28 -0.92 18.73
CA SER A 24 10.63 0.37 18.11
C SER A 24 10.33 0.38 16.61
N LEU A 25 9.83 1.51 16.06
CA LEU A 25 9.58 1.64 14.61
C LEU A 25 10.84 1.39 13.79
N PHE A 26 12.01 1.71 14.35
CA PHE A 26 13.33 1.51 13.72
C PHE A 26 14.02 0.22 14.17
N ALA A 27 13.33 -0.69 14.87
CA ALA A 27 13.89 -2.01 15.13
C ALA A 27 14.07 -2.75 13.79
N GLY A 28 15.30 -3.16 13.49
CA GLY A 28 15.66 -3.72 12.19
C GLY A 28 15.90 -2.66 11.09
N ALA A 29 16.00 -1.38 11.45
CA ALA A 29 16.54 -0.37 10.53
C ALA A 29 18.05 -0.61 10.31
N VAL A 30 18.52 -0.39 9.09
CA VAL A 30 19.92 -0.63 8.71
C VAL A 30 20.71 0.66 8.91
N LEU A 31 21.54 0.70 9.96
CA LEU A 31 22.48 1.80 10.19
C LEU A 31 23.44 1.93 9.01
N GLY A 32 23.48 3.11 8.39
CA GLY A 32 24.36 3.40 7.25
C GLY A 32 23.82 2.98 5.88
N CYS A 33 22.52 2.66 5.75
CA CYS A 33 21.92 2.52 4.42
C CYS A 33 22.12 3.80 3.61
N ARG A 34 22.62 3.67 2.38
CA ARG A 34 22.71 4.81 1.45
C ARG A 34 21.31 5.10 0.92
N ALA A 35 20.58 5.97 1.62
CA ALA A 35 19.32 6.49 1.12
C ALA A 35 19.56 7.21 -0.21
N ALA A 36 18.66 7.02 -1.17
CA ALA A 36 18.73 7.76 -2.43
C ALA A 36 18.55 9.26 -2.15
N PRO A 37 19.23 10.18 -2.86
CA PRO A 37 18.99 11.62 -2.69
C PRO A 37 17.51 11.96 -2.85
N PHE A 38 16.85 11.34 -3.83
CA PHE A 38 15.42 11.32 -4.05
C PHE A 38 14.98 9.91 -4.44
N LEU A 39 13.73 9.55 -4.16
CA LEU A 39 13.17 8.30 -4.67
C LEU A 39 13.12 8.36 -6.21
N PRO A 40 13.65 7.38 -6.95
CA PRO A 40 13.65 7.40 -8.40
C PRO A 40 12.22 7.33 -8.96
N MET A 41 11.96 8.11 -10.00
CA MET A 41 10.71 8.11 -10.78
C MET A 41 10.91 7.57 -12.20
N SER A 42 12.15 7.29 -12.59
CA SER A 42 12.52 6.77 -13.92
C SER A 42 13.61 5.70 -13.86
N ARG A 43 13.74 4.90 -14.93
CA ARG A 43 14.85 3.94 -15.06
C ARG A 43 16.21 4.60 -15.06
N ALA A 44 16.36 5.77 -15.69
CA ALA A 44 17.63 6.50 -15.70
C ALA A 44 18.09 6.89 -14.28
N GLU A 45 17.16 7.29 -13.41
CA GLU A 45 17.47 7.59 -12.00
C GLU A 45 17.81 6.30 -11.23
N MET A 46 17.15 5.18 -11.51
CA MET A 46 17.53 3.88 -10.95
C MET A 46 18.94 3.45 -11.38
N ASP A 47 19.28 3.61 -12.66
CA ASP A 47 20.60 3.30 -13.21
C ASP A 47 21.68 4.16 -12.54
N ALA A 48 21.40 5.44 -12.30
CA ALA A 48 22.30 6.34 -11.56
C ALA A 48 22.51 5.92 -10.09
N LEU A 49 21.53 5.23 -9.49
CA LEU A 49 21.62 4.62 -8.16
C LEU A 49 22.24 3.21 -8.19
N GLY A 50 22.47 2.63 -9.37
CA GLY A 50 22.92 1.25 -9.57
C GLY A 50 21.86 0.20 -9.23
N TRP A 51 20.57 0.54 -9.34
CA TRP A 51 19.46 -0.35 -9.02
C TRP A 51 18.89 -1.00 -10.29
N ASP A 52 18.82 -2.32 -10.30
CA ASP A 52 18.15 -3.11 -11.35
C ASP A 52 16.62 -3.13 -11.18
N GLU A 53 16.15 -3.18 -9.94
CA GLU A 53 14.74 -3.18 -9.57
C GLU A 53 14.47 -2.44 -8.26
N CYS A 54 13.23 -1.98 -8.09
CA CYS A 54 12.73 -1.51 -6.80
C CYS A 54 12.18 -2.69 -6.00
N ASP A 55 12.36 -2.67 -4.69
CA ASP A 55 11.66 -3.59 -3.79
C ASP A 55 10.19 -3.22 -3.70
N VAL A 56 9.91 -1.93 -3.53
CA VAL A 56 8.57 -1.36 -3.44
C VAL A 56 8.45 -0.21 -4.43
N ILE A 57 7.34 -0.15 -5.17
CA ILE A 57 6.98 1.03 -5.97
C ILE A 57 5.75 1.67 -5.34
N LEU A 58 5.90 2.91 -4.89
CA LEU A 58 4.79 3.72 -4.40
C LEU A 58 4.09 4.40 -5.57
N VAL A 59 2.76 4.37 -5.60
CA VAL A 59 1.95 5.11 -6.58
C VAL A 59 1.10 6.11 -5.83
N THR A 60 1.22 7.39 -6.18
CA THR A 60 0.57 8.49 -5.48
C THR A 60 -0.26 9.38 -6.40
N GLY A 61 -1.36 9.91 -5.87
CA GLY A 61 -2.19 10.91 -6.53
C GLY A 61 -1.68 12.35 -6.40
N ASP A 62 -0.63 12.57 -5.61
CA ASP A 62 0.04 13.87 -5.47
C ASP A 62 1.33 13.93 -6.28
N ALA A 63 1.84 15.13 -6.50
CA ALA A 63 3.22 15.38 -6.86
C ALA A 63 4.18 14.72 -5.86
N TYR A 64 5.30 14.20 -6.34
CA TYR A 64 6.39 13.81 -5.45
C TYR A 64 7.13 15.06 -4.96
N ILE A 65 6.90 15.38 -3.69
CA ILE A 65 7.66 16.37 -2.93
C ILE A 65 8.24 15.64 -1.73
N ASP A 66 9.57 15.59 -1.65
CA ASP A 66 10.27 14.88 -0.58
C ASP A 66 10.30 15.71 0.71
N HIS A 67 9.14 15.83 1.35
CA HIS A 67 8.93 16.66 2.53
C HIS A 67 8.05 15.92 3.55
N PRO A 68 8.27 16.07 4.87
CA PRO A 68 7.50 15.36 5.90
C PRO A 68 5.99 15.66 5.93
N SER A 69 5.53 16.71 5.25
CA SER A 69 4.09 16.99 5.07
C SER A 69 3.43 16.11 4.00
N PHE A 70 4.20 15.29 3.29
CA PHE A 70 3.76 14.40 2.22
C PHE A 70 3.89 12.94 2.69
N GLY A 71 2.76 12.30 2.98
CA GLY A 71 2.75 11.00 3.67
C GLY A 71 3.46 9.89 2.90
N MET A 72 3.38 9.89 1.57
CA MET A 72 4.09 8.94 0.70
C MET A 72 5.62 9.14 0.71
N ALA A 73 6.11 10.38 0.88
CA ALA A 73 7.54 10.64 1.03
C ALA A 73 8.03 10.06 2.37
N LEU A 74 7.31 10.30 3.47
CA LEU A 74 7.62 9.73 4.78
C LEU A 74 7.63 8.19 4.73
N VAL A 75 6.63 7.58 4.08
CA VAL A 75 6.56 6.13 3.87
C VAL A 75 7.76 5.62 3.07
N GLY A 76 8.16 6.30 2.00
CA GLY A 76 9.32 5.90 1.20
C GLY A 76 10.63 5.98 2.01
N ARG A 77 10.84 7.06 2.76
CA ARG A 77 12.02 7.22 3.62
C ARG A 77 12.06 6.23 4.78
N LEU A 78 10.89 5.91 5.35
CA LEU A 78 10.78 4.87 6.38
C LEU A 78 11.22 3.52 5.81
N LEU A 79 10.72 3.13 4.64
CA LEU A 79 11.10 1.87 3.99
C LEU A 79 12.59 1.84 3.61
N GLU A 80 13.15 2.94 3.10
CA GLU A 80 14.60 3.04 2.85
C GLU A 80 15.42 2.89 4.13
N ALA A 81 14.98 3.44 5.26
CA ALA A 81 15.64 3.27 6.55
C ALA A 81 15.68 1.79 7.01
N HIS A 82 14.76 0.96 6.50
CA HIS A 82 14.78 -0.49 6.66
C HIS A 82 15.55 -1.25 5.56
N GLY A 83 16.25 -0.53 4.69
CA GLY A 83 17.11 -1.11 3.65
C GLY A 83 16.40 -1.48 2.36
N PHE A 84 15.15 -1.07 2.15
CA PHE A 84 14.41 -1.34 0.92
C PHE A 84 14.68 -0.27 -0.15
N ARG A 85 14.84 -0.69 -1.40
CA ARG A 85 14.91 0.16 -2.60
C ARG A 85 13.49 0.59 -2.97
N VAL A 86 13.18 1.87 -2.82
CA VAL A 86 11.83 2.39 -3.05
C VAL A 86 11.82 3.33 -4.25
N GLY A 87 10.96 3.04 -5.23
CA GLY A 87 10.66 3.95 -6.33
C GLY A 87 9.28 4.59 -6.16
N ILE A 88 9.02 5.69 -6.87
CA ILE A 88 7.72 6.37 -6.81
C ILE A 88 7.19 6.74 -8.19
N LEU A 89 5.90 6.48 -8.42
CA LEU A 89 5.13 6.94 -9.57
C LEU A 89 4.19 8.06 -9.10
N SER A 90 4.55 9.29 -9.45
CA SER A 90 3.82 10.50 -9.10
C SER A 90 2.80 10.84 -10.18
N GLN A 91 1.51 10.79 -9.85
CA GLN A 91 0.42 11.11 -10.77
C GLN A 91 0.54 10.42 -12.15
N PRO A 92 0.77 9.10 -12.20
CA PRO A 92 0.84 8.40 -13.48
C PRO A 92 -0.50 8.54 -14.22
N ASP A 93 -0.43 8.76 -15.54
CA ASP A 93 -1.63 8.78 -16.37
C ASP A 93 -2.35 7.42 -16.29
N TRP A 94 -3.58 7.45 -15.78
CA TRP A 94 -4.41 6.27 -15.53
C TRP A 94 -5.28 5.87 -16.72
N HIS A 95 -5.18 6.58 -17.85
CA HIS A 95 -5.88 6.18 -19.06
C HIS A 95 -5.27 4.90 -19.70
N SER A 96 -4.07 4.51 -19.28
CA SER A 96 -3.45 3.23 -19.64
C SER A 96 -2.63 2.65 -18.48
N ALA A 97 -2.22 1.37 -18.60
CA ALA A 97 -1.29 0.75 -17.66
C ALA A 97 0.18 1.06 -17.94
N GLU A 98 0.50 1.73 -19.06
CA GLU A 98 1.89 1.93 -19.50
C GLU A 98 2.71 2.79 -18.53
N PRO A 99 2.19 3.93 -18.00
CA PRO A 99 2.92 4.71 -17.00
C PRO A 99 3.26 3.92 -15.72
N PHE A 100 2.50 2.88 -15.42
CA PHE A 100 2.72 2.01 -14.26
C PHE A 100 3.86 1.00 -14.49
N ARG A 101 4.41 0.94 -15.71
CA ARG A 101 5.58 0.14 -16.07
C ARG A 101 6.90 0.90 -16.03
N ALA A 102 6.87 2.23 -15.82
CA ALA A 102 8.03 3.11 -15.93
C ALA A 102 9.24 2.68 -15.08
N LEU A 103 9.00 2.10 -13.90
CA LEU A 103 10.04 1.62 -12.98
C LEU A 103 10.24 0.09 -13.02
N GLY A 104 9.54 -0.61 -13.92
CA GLY A 104 9.54 -2.07 -13.94
C GLY A 104 8.60 -2.72 -12.93
N ARG A 105 8.77 -4.03 -12.77
CA ARG A 105 8.08 -4.84 -11.77
C ARG A 105 8.78 -4.63 -10.41
N PRO A 106 8.06 -4.32 -9.32
CA PRO A 106 8.66 -4.31 -8.00
C PRO A 106 8.88 -5.74 -7.51
N ARG A 107 9.95 -5.96 -6.75
CA ARG A 107 10.26 -7.27 -6.17
C ARG A 107 9.23 -7.73 -5.14
N LEU A 108 8.70 -6.80 -4.33
CA LEU A 108 7.76 -7.09 -3.24
C LEU A 108 6.33 -6.72 -3.59
N TYR A 109 6.04 -5.44 -3.81
CA TYR A 109 4.67 -4.97 -4.04
C TYR A 109 4.56 -3.56 -4.62
N PHE A 110 3.38 -3.23 -5.15
CA PHE A 110 2.95 -1.86 -5.38
C PHE A 110 2.21 -1.29 -4.16
N GLY A 111 2.67 -0.16 -3.64
CA GLY A 111 2.02 0.58 -2.55
C GLY A 111 1.19 1.74 -3.10
N ILE A 112 -0.14 1.69 -2.99
CA ILE A 112 -1.02 2.68 -3.63
C ILE A 112 -1.62 3.65 -2.60
N THR A 113 -1.59 4.94 -2.94
CA THR A 113 -2.24 6.01 -2.17
C THR A 113 -2.92 7.03 -3.09
N ALA A 114 -4.03 7.62 -2.63
CA ALA A 114 -4.62 8.79 -3.29
C ALA A 114 -3.81 10.10 -3.08
N GLY A 115 -2.79 10.08 -2.21
CA GLY A 115 -2.07 11.26 -1.74
C GLY A 115 -2.51 11.71 -0.34
N ASN A 116 -2.24 12.97 -0.03
CA ASN A 116 -2.51 13.66 1.23
C ASN A 116 -4.02 13.92 1.44
N MET A 117 -4.81 13.92 0.37
CA MET A 117 -6.25 14.11 0.42
C MET A 117 -7.00 13.00 -0.32
N ASP A 118 -8.26 12.77 0.06
CA ASP A 118 -9.18 11.96 -0.73
C ASP A 118 -9.38 12.58 -2.12
N SER A 119 -9.34 11.76 -3.17
CA SER A 119 -9.32 12.23 -4.55
C SER A 119 -10.59 13.01 -4.93
N LEU A 120 -11.74 12.63 -4.38
CA LEU A 120 -13.01 13.33 -4.62
C LEU A 120 -13.07 14.62 -3.81
N VAL A 121 -12.63 14.60 -2.54
CA VAL A 121 -12.54 15.82 -1.72
C VAL A 121 -11.61 16.84 -2.34
N ASN A 122 -10.52 16.40 -2.97
CA ASN A 122 -9.59 17.27 -3.68
C ASN A 122 -10.22 17.86 -4.96
N ARG A 123 -10.89 17.04 -5.78
CA ARG A 123 -11.46 17.48 -7.07
C ARG A 123 -12.76 18.29 -6.94
N TYR A 124 -13.57 18.05 -5.91
CA TYR A 124 -14.92 18.62 -5.80
C TYR A 124 -15.15 19.42 -4.52
N THR A 125 -15.83 20.56 -4.64
CA THR A 125 -16.36 21.30 -3.48
C THR A 125 -17.45 20.50 -2.76
N SER A 126 -17.83 20.92 -1.55
CA SER A 126 -18.96 20.35 -0.82
C SER A 126 -20.26 20.35 -1.65
N ASP A 127 -20.44 21.37 -2.48
CA ASP A 127 -21.59 21.51 -3.38
C ASP A 127 -21.42 20.73 -4.70
N ARG A 128 -20.44 19.81 -4.76
CA ARG A 128 -20.12 18.96 -5.92
C ARG A 128 -19.70 19.74 -7.17
N LYS A 129 -19.21 20.98 -7.03
CA LYS A 129 -18.60 21.72 -8.16
C LYS A 129 -17.15 21.29 -8.33
N ILE A 130 -16.69 21.16 -9.57
CA ILE A 130 -15.29 20.83 -9.88
C ILE A 130 -14.41 22.04 -9.50
N ARG A 131 -13.33 21.79 -8.77
CA ARG A 131 -12.29 22.81 -8.51
C ARG A 131 -11.46 23.05 -9.76
N SER A 132 -11.07 24.30 -9.96
CA SER A 132 -10.19 24.72 -11.06
C SER A 132 -8.72 24.41 -10.80
N ASP A 133 -8.36 24.04 -9.57
CA ASP A 133 -7.01 23.82 -9.10
C ASP A 133 -6.87 22.53 -8.25
N ASP A 134 -5.64 22.04 -8.13
CA ASP A 134 -5.24 20.94 -7.25
C ASP A 134 -3.96 21.32 -6.50
N ALA A 135 -4.06 21.54 -5.19
CA ALA A 135 -2.98 22.05 -4.34
C ALA A 135 -1.75 21.12 -4.25
N TYR A 136 -1.89 19.84 -4.61
CA TYR A 136 -0.79 18.87 -4.58
C TYR A 136 -0.34 18.45 -5.98
N THR A 137 -0.69 19.22 -7.00
CA THR A 137 -0.25 18.98 -8.38
C THR A 137 0.75 20.04 -8.82
N PRO A 138 1.77 19.71 -9.63
CA PRO A 138 2.68 20.71 -10.16
C PRO A 138 1.90 21.80 -10.92
N GLY A 139 2.22 23.07 -10.65
CA GLY A 139 1.50 24.20 -11.26
C GLY A 139 0.05 24.36 -10.81
N ALA A 140 -0.40 23.63 -9.79
CA ALA A 140 -1.78 23.56 -9.32
C ALA A 140 -2.78 23.10 -10.40
N GLU A 141 -2.33 22.36 -11.41
CA GLU A 141 -3.16 21.91 -12.52
C GLU A 141 -4.28 20.97 -12.05
N ALA A 142 -5.53 21.27 -12.39
CA ALA A 142 -6.64 20.38 -12.08
C ALA A 142 -6.63 19.11 -12.94
N GLY A 143 -7.20 18.02 -12.41
CA GLY A 143 -7.49 16.82 -13.18
C GLY A 143 -6.27 15.94 -13.50
N LYS A 144 -5.20 16.00 -12.70
CA LYS A 144 -4.03 15.11 -12.80
C LYS A 144 -4.12 13.81 -11.98
N ARG A 145 -5.25 13.56 -11.33
CA ARG A 145 -5.54 12.29 -10.65
C ARG A 145 -6.98 11.84 -10.94
N PRO A 146 -7.26 10.53 -10.97
CA PRO A 146 -8.61 10.03 -11.14
C PRO A 146 -9.44 10.21 -9.88
N ASP A 147 -10.76 10.25 -10.07
CA ASP A 147 -11.70 10.01 -8.97
C ASP A 147 -11.52 8.60 -8.44
N ARG A 148 -11.52 8.46 -7.12
CA ARG A 148 -11.25 7.19 -6.41
C ARG A 148 -9.90 6.63 -6.81
N ALA A 149 -8.88 7.50 -6.72
CA ALA A 149 -7.52 7.22 -7.14
C ALA A 149 -6.97 5.89 -6.62
N VAL A 150 -7.23 5.50 -5.36
CA VAL A 150 -6.78 4.21 -4.81
C VAL A 150 -7.28 3.04 -5.65
N THR A 151 -8.57 3.05 -6.03
CA THR A 151 -9.17 1.98 -6.82
C THR A 151 -8.56 1.94 -8.22
N VAL A 152 -8.50 3.09 -8.89
CA VAL A 152 -8.04 3.18 -10.28
C VAL A 152 -6.55 2.81 -10.39
N TYR A 153 -5.71 3.37 -9.51
CA TYR A 153 -4.27 3.08 -9.52
C TYR A 153 -3.96 1.63 -9.14
N ALA A 154 -4.70 1.04 -8.19
CA ALA A 154 -4.55 -0.38 -7.89
C ALA A 154 -4.88 -1.26 -9.11
N GLN A 155 -5.95 -0.95 -9.84
CA GLN A 155 -6.31 -1.70 -11.04
C GLN A 155 -5.26 -1.54 -12.15
N ARG A 156 -4.72 -0.33 -12.35
CA ARG A 156 -3.65 -0.09 -13.34
C ARG A 156 -2.33 -0.75 -12.99
N ALA A 157 -1.93 -0.72 -11.71
CA ALA A 157 -0.78 -1.46 -11.24
C ALA A 157 -0.95 -2.98 -11.46
N ARG A 158 -2.16 -3.51 -11.22
CA ARG A 158 -2.48 -4.92 -11.49
C ARG A 158 -2.40 -5.27 -12.98
N GLU A 159 -2.90 -4.38 -13.83
CA GLU A 159 -2.86 -4.54 -15.29
C GLU A 159 -1.42 -4.45 -15.83
N ALA A 160 -0.60 -3.57 -15.25
CA ALA A 160 0.81 -3.41 -15.61
C ALA A 160 1.62 -4.68 -15.30
N TYR A 161 1.42 -5.26 -14.11
CA TYR A 161 2.10 -6.49 -13.67
C TYR A 161 1.15 -7.43 -12.91
N PRO A 162 0.47 -8.35 -13.62
CA PRO A 162 -0.37 -9.37 -13.00
C PRO A 162 0.42 -10.25 -12.01
N GLY A 163 -0.20 -10.57 -10.88
CA GLY A 163 0.40 -11.41 -9.83
C GLY A 163 1.38 -10.68 -8.89
N THR A 164 1.73 -9.42 -9.14
CA THR A 164 2.46 -8.60 -8.17
C THR A 164 1.52 -8.15 -7.06
N PRO A 165 1.87 -8.33 -5.77
CA PRO A 165 1.03 -7.90 -4.66
C PRO A 165 0.72 -6.40 -4.70
N ILE A 166 -0.49 -6.03 -4.27
CA ILE A 166 -0.98 -4.66 -4.20
C ILE A 166 -1.40 -4.35 -2.77
N VAL A 167 -0.68 -3.40 -2.18
CA VAL A 167 -0.91 -2.87 -0.84
C VAL A 167 -1.54 -1.49 -0.98
N ILE A 168 -2.69 -1.25 -0.36
CA ILE A 168 -3.37 0.05 -0.42
C ILE A 168 -3.43 0.71 0.96
N GLY A 169 -3.37 2.04 1.00
CA GLY A 169 -3.43 2.80 2.25
C GLY A 169 -3.84 4.25 2.05
N SER A 170 -3.46 5.08 3.02
CA SER A 170 -3.84 6.49 3.19
C SER A 170 -5.30 6.73 3.58
N ILE A 171 -5.66 8.01 3.70
CA ILE A 171 -6.98 8.48 4.14
C ILE A 171 -8.10 7.87 3.27
N GLU A 172 -7.93 7.87 1.95
CA GLU A 172 -8.96 7.38 1.03
C GLU A 172 -9.25 5.87 1.23
N ALA A 173 -8.22 5.03 1.37
CA ALA A 173 -8.43 3.61 1.64
C ALA A 173 -8.97 3.39 3.06
N SER A 174 -8.41 4.08 4.06
CA SER A 174 -8.77 3.91 5.47
C SER A 174 -10.25 4.20 5.74
N LEU A 175 -10.78 5.28 5.16
CA LEU A 175 -12.18 5.68 5.32
C LEU A 175 -13.14 4.75 4.56
N ARG A 176 -12.67 4.10 3.49
CA ARG A 176 -13.47 3.19 2.64
C ARG A 176 -13.23 1.71 2.96
N ARG A 177 -12.57 1.38 4.07
CA ARG A 177 -12.18 -0.01 4.43
C ARG A 177 -13.37 -0.90 4.76
N ILE A 178 -14.46 -0.33 5.27
CA ILE A 178 -15.73 -1.01 5.56
C ILE A 178 -16.84 -0.46 4.66
N ALA A 179 -18.03 -1.06 4.74
CA ALA A 179 -19.21 -0.48 4.13
C ALA A 179 -19.43 0.94 4.66
N HIS A 180 -19.66 1.89 3.76
CA HIS A 180 -19.76 3.31 4.08
C HIS A 180 -20.79 3.99 3.20
N TYR A 181 -21.39 5.06 3.70
CA TYR A 181 -22.21 5.93 2.88
C TYR A 181 -21.30 6.85 2.06
N ASP A 182 -21.43 6.79 0.74
CA ASP A 182 -20.67 7.59 -0.20
C ASP A 182 -21.49 8.83 -0.60
N TYR A 183 -21.13 9.97 0.00
CA TYR A 183 -21.81 11.25 -0.25
C TYR A 183 -21.85 11.62 -1.73
N TRP A 184 -20.83 11.27 -2.50
CA TRP A 184 -20.71 11.64 -3.91
C TRP A 184 -21.71 10.91 -4.81
N SER A 185 -22.00 9.64 -4.54
CA SER A 185 -22.95 8.82 -5.30
C SER A 185 -24.30 8.60 -4.59
N ASP A 186 -24.49 9.16 -3.40
CA ASP A 186 -25.70 9.04 -2.57
C ASP A 186 -26.13 7.59 -2.33
N LYS A 187 -25.16 6.72 -2.03
CA LYS A 187 -25.37 5.28 -1.86
C LYS A 187 -24.48 4.72 -0.77
N VAL A 188 -24.94 3.63 -0.15
CA VAL A 188 -24.07 2.78 0.66
C VAL A 188 -23.21 1.94 -0.29
N ARG A 189 -21.89 2.09 -0.19
CA ARG A 189 -20.92 1.28 -0.93
C ARG A 189 -20.32 0.24 -0.01
N ARG A 190 -19.91 -0.89 -0.59
CA ARG A 190 -19.08 -1.89 0.07
C ARG A 190 -17.68 -1.35 0.34
N SER A 191 -16.85 -2.13 1.02
CA SER A 191 -15.42 -1.86 1.18
C SER A 191 -14.76 -1.55 -0.18
N VAL A 192 -13.68 -0.76 -0.18
CA VAL A 192 -12.84 -0.53 -1.36
C VAL A 192 -12.12 -1.79 -1.83
N LEU A 193 -11.84 -2.74 -0.93
CA LEU A 193 -11.07 -3.97 -1.21
C LEU A 193 -11.62 -4.80 -2.40
N PRO A 194 -12.93 -5.13 -2.46
CA PRO A 194 -13.52 -5.81 -3.62
C PRO A 194 -13.38 -5.07 -4.96
N ASP A 195 -13.36 -3.73 -4.93
CA ASP A 195 -13.33 -2.88 -6.12
C ASP A 195 -11.89 -2.65 -6.59
N SER A 196 -10.95 -2.41 -5.68
CA SER A 196 -9.53 -2.20 -5.98
C SER A 196 -8.78 -3.48 -6.34
N LYS A 197 -9.29 -4.65 -5.89
CA LYS A 197 -8.58 -5.94 -5.99
C LYS A 197 -7.21 -5.92 -5.31
N ALA A 198 -7.06 -5.08 -4.29
CA ALA A 198 -5.89 -5.06 -3.44
C ALA A 198 -5.82 -6.32 -2.57
N ASP A 199 -4.61 -6.78 -2.29
CA ASP A 199 -4.37 -7.97 -1.49
C ASP A 199 -4.50 -7.67 0.01
N ILE A 200 -4.08 -6.46 0.41
CA ILE A 200 -4.18 -5.97 1.79
C ILE A 200 -4.34 -4.45 1.82
N LEU A 201 -5.10 -3.96 2.80
CA LEU A 201 -5.31 -2.55 3.09
C LEU A 201 -4.73 -2.22 4.45
N LEU A 202 -3.93 -1.16 4.54
CA LEU A 202 -3.36 -0.64 5.78
C LEU A 202 -4.11 0.64 6.18
N PHE A 203 -4.51 0.76 7.44
CA PHE A 203 -5.30 1.90 7.92
C PHE A 203 -4.86 2.43 9.29
N GLY A 204 -5.16 3.72 9.53
CA GLY A 204 -4.72 4.42 10.74
C GLY A 204 -3.22 4.71 10.73
N ASN A 205 -2.58 4.65 11.89
CA ASN A 205 -1.12 4.82 12.05
C ASN A 205 -0.42 3.50 11.66
N ALA A 206 -0.36 3.27 10.36
CA ALA A 206 0.02 1.98 9.79
C ALA A 206 1.51 1.84 9.46
N GLU A 207 2.38 2.76 9.90
CA GLU A 207 3.83 2.72 9.64
C GLU A 207 4.45 1.42 10.15
N ARG A 208 4.03 0.98 11.35
CA ARG A 208 4.47 -0.28 11.96
C ARG A 208 3.97 -1.49 11.18
N ALA A 209 2.71 -1.46 10.76
CA ALA A 209 2.12 -2.52 9.94
C ALA A 209 2.80 -2.60 8.58
N LEU A 210 3.13 -1.46 7.97
CA LEU A 210 3.84 -1.36 6.70
C LEU A 210 5.24 -1.99 6.79
N VAL A 211 6.02 -1.61 7.80
CA VAL A 211 7.36 -2.17 8.01
C VAL A 211 7.29 -3.67 8.25
N ALA A 212 6.39 -4.12 9.15
CA ALA A 212 6.22 -5.54 9.45
C ALA A 212 5.78 -6.35 8.21
N LEU A 213 4.82 -5.84 7.44
CA LEU A 213 4.39 -6.44 6.18
C LEU A 213 5.55 -6.57 5.20
N THR A 214 6.31 -5.49 5.00
CA THR A 214 7.41 -5.46 4.04
C THR A 214 8.51 -6.46 4.40
N HIS A 215 8.89 -6.55 5.67
CA HIS A 215 9.85 -7.55 6.13
C HIS A 215 9.34 -8.99 5.97
N ARG A 216 8.06 -9.26 6.25
CA ARG A 216 7.46 -10.60 6.04
C ARG A 216 7.46 -11.00 4.57
N LEU A 217 7.07 -10.08 3.67
CA LEU A 217 7.14 -10.30 2.23
C LEU A 217 8.59 -10.49 1.75
N ALA A 218 9.53 -9.72 2.29
CA ALA A 218 10.95 -9.88 1.98
C ALA A 218 11.54 -11.22 2.45
N ALA A 219 10.99 -11.78 3.54
CA ALA A 219 11.30 -13.13 4.01
C ALA A 219 10.61 -14.24 3.20
N GLY A 220 9.83 -13.90 2.16
CA GLY A 220 9.15 -14.85 1.28
C GLY A 220 7.80 -15.34 1.79
N GLU A 221 7.23 -14.71 2.83
CA GLU A 221 5.90 -15.06 3.29
C GLU A 221 4.84 -14.63 2.26
N PRO A 222 3.91 -15.52 1.85
CA PRO A 222 2.82 -15.15 0.94
C PRO A 222 1.91 -14.10 1.58
N ILE A 223 1.53 -13.07 0.81
CA ILE A 223 0.70 -11.97 1.35
C ILE A 223 -0.66 -12.47 1.87
N GLU A 224 -1.17 -13.56 1.30
CA GLU A 224 -2.42 -14.19 1.69
C GLU A 224 -2.35 -15.00 3.00
N SER A 225 -1.17 -15.29 3.54
CA SER A 225 -1.04 -15.90 4.88
C SER A 225 -0.95 -14.87 5.99
N ILE A 226 -0.64 -13.61 5.66
CA ILE A 226 -0.50 -12.51 6.60
C ILE A 226 -1.88 -12.02 7.03
N ARG A 227 -2.42 -12.62 8.10
CA ARG A 227 -3.75 -12.30 8.63
C ARG A 227 -3.67 -11.68 10.02
N ASP A 228 -2.70 -12.06 10.81
CA ASP A 228 -2.46 -11.61 12.18
C ASP A 228 -1.91 -10.17 12.32
N LEU A 229 -1.69 -9.47 11.20
CA LEU A 229 -1.11 -8.13 11.21
C LEU A 229 -2.13 -7.06 11.62
N ARG A 230 -1.97 -6.49 12.82
CA ARG A 230 -2.82 -5.40 13.33
C ARG A 230 -2.78 -4.16 12.40
N GLY A 231 -3.90 -3.44 12.32
CA GLY A 231 -4.02 -2.26 11.46
C GLY A 231 -4.20 -2.58 9.98
N THR A 232 -4.60 -3.81 9.65
CA THR A 232 -4.85 -4.24 8.28
C THR A 232 -6.26 -4.77 8.05
N ALA A 233 -6.72 -4.69 6.80
CA ALA A 233 -7.95 -5.29 6.32
C ALA A 233 -7.69 -6.03 5.01
N PHE A 234 -8.40 -7.12 4.78
CA PHE A 234 -8.20 -7.98 3.61
C PHE A 234 -9.48 -8.76 3.29
N MET A 235 -9.56 -9.29 2.06
CA MET A 235 -10.69 -10.12 1.66
C MET A 235 -10.49 -11.57 2.10
N VAL A 236 -11.57 -12.21 2.53
CA VAL A 236 -11.60 -13.62 2.89
C VAL A 236 -12.73 -14.34 2.15
N LYS A 237 -12.62 -15.66 2.04
CA LYS A 237 -13.69 -16.50 1.51
C LYS A 237 -14.89 -16.49 2.46
N PRO A 238 -16.13 -16.60 1.94
CA PRO A 238 -17.31 -16.77 2.77
C PRO A 238 -17.12 -17.92 3.78
N GLY A 239 -17.51 -17.69 5.03
CA GLY A 239 -17.39 -18.68 6.11
C GLY A 239 -16.04 -18.66 6.85
N TRP A 240 -15.03 -17.94 6.35
CA TRP A 240 -13.81 -17.71 7.12
C TRP A 240 -14.12 -16.89 8.38
N ARG A 241 -13.54 -17.31 9.51
CA ARG A 241 -13.60 -16.60 10.78
C ARG A 241 -12.19 -16.48 11.34
N PRO A 242 -11.86 -15.37 12.02
CA PRO A 242 -10.62 -15.29 12.77
C PRO A 242 -10.57 -16.38 13.84
N ALA A 243 -9.37 -16.81 14.21
CA ALA A 243 -9.18 -17.71 15.35
C ALA A 243 -9.60 -17.00 16.65
N ASP A 244 -9.99 -17.78 17.66
CA ASP A 244 -10.47 -17.22 18.94
C ASP A 244 -9.44 -16.31 19.62
N GLU A 245 -8.15 -16.50 19.31
CA GLU A 245 -6.99 -15.76 19.81
C GLU A 245 -6.89 -14.32 19.25
N TRP A 246 -7.74 -13.95 18.30
CA TRP A 246 -7.82 -12.59 17.76
C TRP A 246 -8.53 -11.66 18.75
N HIS A 247 -7.79 -11.12 19.71
CA HIS A 247 -8.23 -10.07 20.64
C HIS A 247 -7.57 -8.72 20.33
#